data_AF-A0A2U1NJ32-F1
#
_entry.id   AF-A0A2U1NJ32-F1
#
_cell.length_a   1.000
_cell.length_b   1.000
_cell.length_c   1.000
_cell.angle_alpha   90.00
_cell.angle_beta   90.00
_cell.angle_gamma   90.00
#
_symmetry.space_group_name_H-M   'P 1'
#
loop_
_entity.id
_entity.type
_entity.pdbx_description
1 polymer ?
#
loop_
_entity_poly.entity_id
_entity_poly.type
_entity_poly.pdbx_seq_one_letter_code
_entity_poly.pdbx_strand_id
1 'polypeptide(L)'
;MEVFYFIPSLHSHPLSYLLPPNPSDMDMNAMLNRLSAIQDEIAQVQYDLSRNLRAMNRLHTRRRIDEDPVIRQRRLSATSARISNLEERERALEAERQALIVQVIEYGHGGN
;
A
#
# COMPACT_ATOMS: atom_id res chain seq x y z
N MET A 1 -37.95 14.37 4.69
CA MET A 1 -36.51 14.61 4.48
C MET A 1 -35.81 13.28 4.65
N GLU A 2 -35.51 12.60 3.54
CA GLU A 2 -34.85 11.29 3.59
C GLU A 2 -33.35 11.50 3.80
N VAL A 3 -32.86 10.98 4.91
CA VAL A 3 -31.44 11.01 5.28
C VAL A 3 -30.78 9.81 4.59
N PHE A 4 -30.05 10.07 3.50
CA PHE A 4 -29.19 9.07 2.89
C PHE A 4 -28.05 8.75 3.86
N TYR A 5 -28.16 7.62 4.54
CA TYR A 5 -27.03 7.03 5.26
C TYR A 5 -26.01 6.57 4.22
N PHE A 6 -24.94 7.35 4.06
CA PHE A 6 -23.74 6.88 3.39
C PHE A 6 -23.14 5.79 4.28
N ILE A 7 -23.41 4.53 3.94
CA ILE A 7 -22.71 3.37 4.47
C ILE A 7 -21.35 3.36 3.76
N PRO A 8 -20.22 3.72 4.40
CA PRO A 8 -18.95 3.33 3.84
C PRO A 8 -18.90 1.81 4.01
N SER A 9 -19.01 1.07 2.90
CA SER A 9 -18.74 -0.36 2.88
C SER A 9 -17.42 -0.61 3.61
N LEU A 10 -17.53 -1.19 4.80
CA LEU A 10 -16.46 -1.86 5.50
C LEU A 10 -16.06 -3.06 4.63
N HIS A 11 -15.20 -2.83 3.64
CA HIS A 11 -14.29 -3.88 3.21
C HIS A 11 -13.27 -4.05 4.33
N SER A 12 -13.72 -4.71 5.40
CA SER A 12 -12.87 -5.38 6.37
C SER A 12 -12.18 -6.53 5.64
N HIS A 13 -11.11 -6.23 4.91
CA HIS A 13 -10.07 -7.23 4.76
C HIS A 13 -9.22 -7.13 6.03
N PRO A 14 -9.21 -8.17 6.90
CA PRO A 14 -8.15 -8.25 7.87
C PRO A 14 -6.86 -8.34 7.04
N LEU A 15 -6.03 -7.29 7.09
CA LEU A 15 -4.62 -7.39 6.73
C LEU A 15 -3.99 -8.28 7.80
N SER A 16 -4.26 -9.57 7.71
CA SER A 16 -3.44 -10.59 8.30
C SER A 16 -2.05 -10.34 7.73
N TYR A 17 -1.14 -9.90 8.59
CA TYR A 17 0.29 -9.90 8.34
C TYR A 17 0.73 -11.35 8.14
N LEU A 18 0.35 -11.96 7.02
CA LEU A 18 1.06 -13.12 6.53
C LEU A 18 2.45 -12.60 6.18
N LEU A 19 3.46 -13.07 6.91
CA LEU A 19 4.81 -13.01 6.39
C LEU A 19 4.75 -13.51 4.94
N PRO A 20 5.39 -12.80 3.99
CA PRO A 20 5.49 -13.33 2.64
C PRO A 20 6.06 -14.74 2.74
N PRO A 21 5.55 -15.71 1.97
CA PRO A 21 6.05 -17.08 2.03
C PRO A 21 7.55 -17.06 1.79
N ASN A 22 8.29 -17.86 2.56
CA ASN A 22 9.74 -17.88 2.46
C ASN A 22 10.13 -18.19 1.01
N PRO A 23 10.82 -17.29 0.31
CA PRO A 23 10.97 -17.41 -1.13
C PRO A 23 11.75 -18.68 -1.51
N SER A 24 12.60 -19.21 -0.61
CA SER A 24 13.36 -20.46 -0.77
C SER A 24 12.51 -21.73 -0.93
N ASP A 25 11.22 -21.69 -0.57
CA ASP A 25 10.30 -22.83 -0.66
C ASP A 25 9.36 -22.75 -1.88
N MET A 26 9.47 -21.69 -2.70
CA MET A 26 8.63 -21.51 -3.89
C MET A 26 9.20 -22.22 -5.12
N ASP A 27 8.32 -22.77 -5.97
CA ASP A 27 8.72 -23.18 -7.32
C ASP A 27 8.87 -21.96 -8.25
N MET A 28 9.59 -22.13 -9.37
CA MET A 28 9.87 -21.07 -10.33
C MET A 28 8.60 -20.38 -10.86
N ASN A 29 7.52 -21.11 -11.09
CA ASN A 29 6.27 -20.53 -11.58
C ASN A 29 5.58 -19.71 -10.49
N ALA A 30 5.61 -20.18 -9.24
CA ALA A 30 5.12 -19.45 -8.08
C ALA A 30 5.90 -18.14 -7.86
N MET A 31 7.24 -18.16 -8.02
CA MET A 31 8.07 -16.95 -7.94
C MET A 31 7.71 -15.92 -9.02
N LEU A 32 7.55 -16.36 -10.26
CA LEU A 32 7.17 -15.47 -11.38
C LEU A 32 5.76 -14.88 -11.19
N ASN A 33 4.80 -15.71 -10.75
CA ASN A 33 3.45 -15.25 -10.42
C ASN A 33 3.47 -14.22 -9.28
N ARG A 34 4.29 -14.44 -8.24
CA ARG A 34 4.44 -13.50 -7.14
C ARG A 34 5.10 -12.19 -7.58
N LEU A 35 6.12 -12.24 -8.43
CA LEU A 35 6.74 -11.05 -9.02
C LEU A 35 5.74 -10.21 -9.81
N SER A 36 4.86 -10.85 -10.59
CA SER A 36 3.77 -10.16 -11.30
C SER A 36 2.80 -9.51 -10.32
N ALA A 37 2.37 -10.24 -9.28
CA ALA A 37 1.46 -9.71 -8.28
C ALA A 37 2.06 -8.53 -7.49
N ILE A 38 3.34 -8.60 -7.14
CA ILE A 38 4.04 -7.49 -6.47
C ILE A 38 4.06 -6.24 -7.34
N GLN A 39 4.21 -6.38 -8.65
CA GLN A 39 4.18 -5.24 -9.57
C GLN A 39 2.82 -4.54 -9.55
N ASP A 40 1.72 -5.30 -9.55
CA ASP A 40 0.36 -4.75 -9.44
C ASP A 40 0.12 -4.10 -8.07
N GLU A 41 0.61 -4.72 -6.98
CA GLU A 41 0.53 -4.16 -5.64
C GLU A 41 1.30 -2.84 -5.50
N ILE A 42 2.51 -2.73 -6.08
CA ILE A 42 3.28 -1.49 -6.09
C ILE A 42 2.51 -0.40 -6.86
N ALA A 43 1.95 -0.72 -8.03
CA ALA A 43 1.18 0.25 -8.82
C ALA A 43 -0.05 0.77 -8.03
N GLN A 44 -0.72 -0.11 -7.29
CA GLN A 44 -1.83 0.26 -6.42
C GLN A 44 -1.37 1.16 -5.26
N VAL A 45 -0.26 0.82 -4.59
CA VAL A 45 0.30 1.65 -3.50
C VAL A 45 0.68 3.05 -4.01
N GLN A 46 1.31 3.15 -5.18
CA GLN A 46 1.67 4.44 -5.79
C GLN A 46 0.45 5.29 -6.15
N TYR A 47 -0.62 4.65 -6.64
CA TYR A 47 -1.90 5.31 -6.87
C TYR A 47 -2.48 5.88 -5.57
N ASP A 48 -2.49 5.07 -4.50
CA ASP A 48 -3.03 5.48 -3.20
C ASP A 48 -2.18 6.56 -2.53
N LEU A 49 -0.85 6.51 -2.65
CA LEU A 49 0.06 7.58 -2.23
C LEU A 49 -0.28 8.90 -2.94
N SER A 50 -0.35 8.86 -4.27
CA SER A 50 -0.69 10.03 -5.08
C SER A 50 -2.04 10.63 -4.69
N ARG A 51 -3.02 9.77 -4.42
CA ARG A 51 -4.36 10.18 -3.97
C ARG A 51 -4.33 10.84 -2.59
N ASN A 52 -3.64 10.25 -1.62
CA ASN A 52 -3.54 10.79 -0.26
C ASN A 52 -2.73 12.08 -0.22
N LEU A 53 -1.64 12.19 -0.99
CA LEU A 53 -0.85 13.42 -1.12
C LEU A 53 -1.69 14.57 -1.70
N ARG A 54 -2.50 14.30 -2.73
CA ARG A 54 -3.45 15.29 -3.28
C ARG A 54 -4.50 15.70 -2.24
N ALA A 55 -5.01 14.76 -1.44
CA ALA A 55 -5.95 15.05 -0.37
C ALA A 55 -5.32 15.92 0.72
N MET A 56 -4.08 15.61 1.13
CA MET A 56 -3.32 16.37 2.09
C MET A 56 -3.05 17.80 1.60
N ASN A 57 -2.63 17.97 0.35
CA ASN A 57 -2.44 19.27 -0.26
C ASN A 57 -3.76 20.09 -0.23
N ARG A 58 -4.89 19.49 -0.61
CA ARG A 58 -6.21 20.14 -0.52
C ARG A 58 -6.56 20.56 0.91
N LEU A 59 -6.26 19.74 1.93
CA LEU A 59 -6.48 20.09 3.33
C LEU A 59 -5.63 21.29 3.78
N HIS A 60 -4.40 21.41 3.28
CA HIS A 60 -3.54 22.55 3.56
C HIS A 60 -3.99 23.82 2.83
N THR A 61 -4.36 23.72 1.55
CA THR A 61 -4.72 24.91 0.74
C THR A 61 -6.13 25.43 1.06
N ARG A 62 -7.10 24.54 1.34
CA ARG A 62 -8.51 24.93 1.52
C ARG A 62 -8.85 25.02 3.01
N ARG A 63 -8.36 26.08 3.66
CA ARG A 63 -8.80 26.45 5.01
C ARG A 63 -10.24 26.96 4.95
N ARG A 64 -11.22 26.19 5.45
CA ARG A 64 -12.54 26.76 5.77
C ARG A 64 -12.41 27.67 7.00
N ILE A 65 -13.05 28.83 6.93
CA ILE A 65 -13.03 29.85 7.99
C ILE A 65 -13.63 29.29 9.29
N ASP A 66 -14.67 28.45 9.18
CA ASP A 66 -15.39 27.88 10.33
C ASP A 66 -14.96 26.45 10.72
N GLU A 67 -13.93 25.89 10.09
CA GLU A 67 -13.50 24.53 10.42
C GLU A 67 -12.69 24.51 11.72
N ASP A 68 -13.16 23.68 12.66
CA ASP A 68 -12.53 23.42 13.95
C ASP A 68 -11.05 23.00 13.75
N PRO A 69 -10.10 23.71 14.38
CA PRO A 69 -8.68 23.42 14.25
C PRO A 69 -8.31 22.01 14.75
N VAL A 70 -9.00 21.48 15.77
CA VAL A 70 -8.78 20.14 16.31
C VAL A 70 -9.22 19.08 15.31
N ILE A 71 -10.39 19.26 14.68
CA ILE A 71 -10.90 18.35 13.64
C ILE A 71 -9.95 18.34 12.44
N ARG A 72 -9.48 19.51 12.00
CA ARG A 72 -8.52 19.61 10.90
C ARG A 72 -7.21 18.90 11.25
N GLN A 73 -6.67 19.15 12.44
CA GLN A 73 -5.43 18.51 12.89
C GLN A 73 -5.56 16.99 12.89
N ARG A 74 -6.67 16.44 13.38
CA ARG A 74 -6.93 15.00 13.33
C ARG A 74 -6.96 14.45 11.91
N ARG A 75 -7.57 15.16 10.95
CA ARG A 75 -7.58 14.76 9.54
C ARG A 75 -6.17 14.77 8.94
N LEU A 76 -5.39 15.80 9.23
CA LEU A 76 -3.99 15.90 8.78
C LEU A 76 -3.14 14.76 9.34
N SER A 77 -3.21 14.52 10.65
CA SER A 77 -2.48 13.41 11.29
C SER A 77 -2.92 12.04 10.75
N ALA A 78 -4.22 11.81 10.56
CA ALA A 78 -4.71 10.56 9.97
C ALA A 78 -4.24 10.37 8.52
N THR A 79 -4.20 11.44 7.73
CA THR A 79 -3.73 11.38 6.33
C THR A 79 -2.23 11.15 6.27
N SER A 80 -1.46 11.81 7.14
CA SER A 80 -0.02 11.62 7.27
C SER A 80 0.34 10.20 7.71
N ALA A 81 -0.38 9.63 8.68
CA ALA A 81 -0.18 8.24 9.10
C ALA A 81 -0.45 7.24 7.95
N ARG A 82 -1.48 7.49 7.13
CA ARG A 82 -1.78 6.67 5.94
C ARG A 82 -0.67 6.75 4.91
N ILE A 83 -0.14 7.94 4.63
CA ILE A 83 0.98 8.12 3.70
C ILE A 83 2.20 7.33 4.20
N SER A 84 2.56 7.50 5.47
CA SER A 84 3.71 6.80 6.06
C SER A 84 3.57 5.27 5.99
N ASN A 85 2.37 4.73 6.25
CA ASN A 85 2.10 3.30 6.12
C ASN A 85 2.23 2.80 4.67
N LEU A 86 1.75 3.58 3.70
CA LEU A 86 1.89 3.26 2.28
C LEU A 86 3.36 3.29 1.82
N GLU A 87 4.15 4.27 2.28
CA GLU A 87 5.60 4.33 2.00
C GLU A 87 6.37 3.16 2.62
N GLU A 88 5.94 2.68 3.79
CA GLU A 88 6.49 1.46 4.39
C GLU A 88 6.11 0.21 3.59
N ARG A 89 4.85 0.13 3.13
CA ARG A 89 4.38 -0.97 2.29
C ARG A 89 5.10 -1.02 0.94
N GLU A 90 5.31 0.12 0.30
CA GLU A 90 6.08 0.21 -0.96
C GLU A 90 7.49 -0.34 -0.76
N ARG A 91 8.21 0.11 0.27
CA ARG A 91 9.55 -0.40 0.59
C ARG A 91 9.58 -1.89 0.89
N ALA A 92 8.57 -2.41 1.58
CA ALA A 92 8.48 -3.85 1.86
C ALA A 92 8.27 -4.66 0.57
N LEU A 93 7.41 -4.18 -0.34
CA LEU A 93 7.17 -4.82 -1.64
C LEU A 93 8.41 -4.77 -2.54
N GLU A 94 9.15 -3.66 -2.55
CA GLU A 94 10.41 -3.56 -3.28
C GLU A 94 11.46 -4.52 -2.74
N ALA A 95 11.57 -4.67 -1.42
CA ALA A 95 12.47 -5.63 -0.80
C ALA A 95 12.10 -7.07 -1.15
N GLU A 96 10.80 -7.41 -1.11
CA GLU A 96 10.30 -8.73 -1.50
C GLU A 96 10.60 -9.01 -2.99
N ARG A 97 10.35 -8.04 -3.87
CA ARG A 97 10.67 -8.15 -5.30
C ARG A 97 12.15 -8.40 -5.53
N GLN A 98 13.02 -7.67 -4.84
CA GLN A 98 14.46 -7.84 -4.97
C GLN A 98 14.93 -9.22 -4.49
N ALA A 99 14.38 -9.72 -3.38
CA ALA A 99 14.67 -11.05 -2.88
C ALA A 99 14.28 -12.14 -3.88
N LEU A 100 13.08 -12.03 -4.48
CA LEU A 100 12.61 -12.97 -5.50
C LEU A 100 13.45 -12.92 -6.78
N ILE A 101 13.88 -11.74 -7.24
CA ILE A 101 14.77 -11.60 -8.40
C ILE A 101 16.09 -12.33 -8.18
N VAL A 102 16.70 -12.17 -7.00
CA VAL A 102 17.97 -12.86 -6.66
C VAL A 102 17.78 -14.37 -6.74
N GLN A 103 16.70 -14.91 -6.18
CA GLN A 103 16.45 -16.35 -6.22
C GLN A 103 16.18 -16.87 -7.63
N VAL A 104 15.42 -16.14 -8.45
CA VAL A 104 15.19 -16.51 -9.86
C VAL A 104 16.52 -16.60 -10.62
N ILE A 105 17.47 -15.69 -10.35
CA ILE A 105 18.82 -15.73 -10.94
C ILE A 105 19.60 -16.95 -10.44
N GLU A 106 19.55 -17.26 -9.14
CA GLU A 106 20.21 -18.43 -8.54
C GLU A 106 19.68 -19.75 -9.12
N TYR A 107 18.37 -19.89 -9.28
CA TYR A 107 17.74 -21.04 -9.94
C TYR A 107 18.20 -21.19 -11.40
N GLY A 108 18.38 -20.09 -12.12
CA GLY A 108 18.91 -20.10 -13.49
C GLY A 108 20.38 -20.51 -13.59
N HIS A 109 21.17 -20.30 -12.53
CA HIS A 109 22.60 -20.62 -12.48
C HIS A 109 22.91 -22.03 -11.93
N GLY A 110 22.07 -22.60 -11.07
CA GLY A 110 22.27 -23.93 -10.48
C GLY A 110 21.85 -25.12 -11.37
N GLY A 111 21.30 -24.85 -12.55
CA GLY A 111 20.85 -25.86 -13.52
C GLY A 111 21.84 -26.17 -14.64
N ASN A 112 23.14 -26.22 -14.34
CA ASN A 112 24.20 -26.63 -15.28
C ASN A 112 25.06 -27.73 -14.68
#